data_AF-A0A371X2Z1-F1
#
_entry.id   AF-A0A371X2Z1-F1
#
_cell.length_a   1.000
_cell.length_b   1.000
_cell.length_c   1.000
_cell.angle_alpha   90.00
_cell.angle_beta   90.00
_cell.angle_gamma   90.00
#
_symmetry.space_group_name_H-M   'P 1'
#
loop_
_entity.id
_entity.type
_entity.pdbx_description
1 polymer ?
#
loop_
_entity_poly.entity_id
_entity_poly.type
_entity_poly.pdbx_seq_one_letter_code
_entity_poly.pdbx_strand_id
1 'polypeptide(L)'
;MTIKAFDPHGPRLILAGMGLALLALGGCNSAAPYPLGSPIEGARISANPYPPGSPEFCRQYARQSAANQYETIVDRGEDGFGMRALKEHQARRDGARAYRRCIEGRLR
;
A
#
# COMPACT_ATOMS: atom_id res chain seq x y z
N MET A 1 -47.22 -15.12 -47.16
CA MET A 1 -46.83 -14.29 -46.01
C MET A 1 -45.95 -15.16 -45.12
N THR A 2 -44.63 -14.99 -45.20
CA THR A 2 -43.65 -15.98 -44.74
C THR A 2 -43.13 -15.61 -43.37
N ILE A 3 -43.26 -16.52 -42.40
CA ILE A 3 -42.76 -16.39 -41.03
C ILE A 3 -41.24 -16.59 -41.09
N LYS A 4 -40.44 -15.58 -40.68
CA LYS A 4 -38.98 -15.72 -40.55
C LYS A 4 -38.64 -16.37 -39.21
N ALA A 5 -37.82 -17.41 -39.27
CA ALA A 5 -37.37 -18.25 -38.17
C ALA A 5 -36.55 -17.46 -37.12
N PHE A 6 -36.66 -17.92 -35.86
CA PHE A 6 -35.91 -17.44 -34.70
C PHE A 6 -34.56 -18.19 -34.64
N ASP A 7 -33.45 -17.45 -34.68
CA ASP A 7 -32.08 -18.00 -34.66
C ASP A 7 -31.60 -18.29 -33.22
N PRO A 8 -31.00 -19.47 -32.90
CA PRO A 8 -30.74 -19.93 -31.53
C PRO A 8 -29.31 -19.70 -30.99
N HIS A 9 -28.58 -18.70 -31.49
CA HIS A 9 -27.20 -18.40 -31.07
C HIS A 9 -27.18 -17.22 -30.05
N GLY A 10 -27.32 -17.39 -28.73
CA GLY A 10 -26.66 -18.37 -27.86
C GLY A 10 -25.61 -17.63 -27.00
N PRO A 11 -25.89 -17.29 -25.72
CA PRO A 11 -25.26 -16.23 -24.88
C PRO A 11 -23.80 -16.46 -24.42
N ARG A 12 -23.02 -17.26 -25.15
CA ARG A 12 -21.69 -17.73 -24.73
C ARG A 12 -20.58 -16.67 -24.81
N LEU A 13 -20.75 -15.66 -25.66
CA LEU A 13 -19.75 -14.59 -25.86
C LEU A 13 -19.71 -13.57 -24.72
N ILE A 14 -20.81 -13.39 -23.99
CA ILE A 14 -20.92 -12.36 -22.94
C ILE A 14 -20.16 -12.81 -21.67
N LEU A 15 -20.21 -14.10 -21.35
CA LEU A 15 -19.54 -14.66 -20.16
C LEU A 15 -18.01 -14.62 -20.26
N ALA A 16 -17.45 -14.81 -21.46
CA ALA A 16 -16.00 -14.78 -21.68
C ALA A 16 -15.42 -13.36 -21.50
N GLY A 17 -16.13 -12.32 -21.96
CA GLY A 17 -15.72 -10.93 -21.79
C GLY A 17 -15.76 -10.46 -20.33
N MET A 18 -16.78 -10.89 -19.58
CA MET A 18 -16.92 -10.52 -18.16
C MET A 18 -15.86 -11.17 -17.27
N GLY A 19 -15.43 -12.40 -17.58
CA GLY A 19 -14.36 -13.09 -16.86
C GLY A 19 -12.99 -12.40 -16.97
N LEU A 20 -12.61 -11.94 -18.16
CA LEU A 20 -11.35 -11.19 -18.36
C LEU A 20 -11.37 -9.82 -17.68
N ALA A 21 -12.51 -9.13 -17.68
CA ALA A 21 -12.65 -7.84 -17.01
C ALA A 21 -12.46 -7.97 -15.49
N LEU A 22 -12.99 -9.02 -14.86
CA LEU A 22 -12.84 -9.24 -13.42
C LEU A 22 -11.41 -9.60 -13.01
N LEU A 23 -10.65 -10.32 -13.84
CA LEU A 23 -9.23 -10.61 -13.59
C LEU A 23 -8.35 -9.35 -13.70
N ALA A 24 -8.69 -8.41 -14.58
CA ALA A 24 -7.97 -7.15 -14.72
C ALA A 24 -8.15 -6.21 -13.52
N LEU A 25 -9.29 -6.25 -12.82
CA LEU A 25 -9.50 -5.47 -11.59
C LEU A 25 -8.82 -6.08 -10.35
N GLY A 26 -8.48 -7.37 -10.35
CA GLY A 26 -7.82 -8.04 -9.23
C GLY A 26 -6.37 -7.57 -8.97
N GLY A 27 -5.70 -7.02 -9.99
CA GLY A 27 -4.31 -6.54 -9.89
C GLY A 27 -4.14 -5.19 -9.19
N CYS A 28 -5.21 -4.41 -9.04
CA CYS A 28 -5.13 -3.05 -8.49
C CYS A 28 -5.02 -3.02 -6.94
N ASN A 29 -5.16 -4.17 -6.28
CA ASN A 29 -4.97 -4.30 -4.83
C ASN A 29 -3.58 -4.81 -4.43
N SER A 30 -2.64 -4.90 -5.38
CA SER A 30 -1.27 -5.24 -5.03
C SER A 30 -0.70 -4.15 -4.13
N ALA A 31 -0.53 -4.50 -2.86
CA ALA A 31 0.11 -3.71 -1.83
C ALA A 31 1.56 -3.42 -2.26
N ALA A 32 1.79 -2.37 -3.06
CA ALA A 32 3.13 -1.99 -3.45
C ALA A 32 3.94 -1.68 -2.16
N PRO A 33 5.09 -2.35 -1.96
CA PRO A 33 6.01 -2.01 -0.88
C PRO A 33 6.38 -0.53 -0.96
N TYR A 34 6.50 0.13 0.20
CA TYR A 34 7.07 1.49 0.31
C TYR A 34 8.44 1.56 -0.41
N PRO A 35 8.82 2.68 -1.07
CA PRO A 35 9.65 2.72 -2.28
C PRO A 35 10.83 1.75 -2.24
N LEU A 36 11.11 1.14 -3.40
CA LEU A 36 12.26 0.26 -3.67
C LEU A 36 13.56 0.99 -3.30
N GLY A 37 13.98 0.87 -2.03
CA GLY A 37 15.11 1.62 -1.47
C GLY A 37 15.00 1.93 0.02
N SER A 38 13.78 1.94 0.58
CA SER A 38 13.60 2.11 2.02
C SER A 38 14.01 0.84 2.79
N PRO A 39 14.88 0.92 3.82
CA PRO A 39 15.22 -0.23 4.67
C PRO A 39 14.10 -0.58 5.67
N ILE A 40 12.99 0.17 5.66
CA ILE A 40 11.87 -0.03 6.59
C ILE A 40 10.91 -1.10 6.05
N GLU A 41 11.15 -2.34 6.46
CA GLU A 41 10.35 -3.49 6.03
C GLU A 41 8.86 -3.39 6.40
N GLY A 42 8.02 -3.80 5.44
CA GLY A 42 6.56 -3.90 5.63
C GLY A 42 5.83 -2.56 5.70
N ALA A 43 6.50 -1.44 5.45
CA ALA A 43 5.82 -0.20 5.09
C ALA A 43 5.11 -0.37 3.73
N ARG A 44 3.96 0.29 3.56
CA ARG A 44 3.15 0.23 2.33
C ARG A 44 3.00 1.63 1.75
N ILE A 45 2.98 1.77 0.42
CA ILE A 45 2.68 3.05 -0.25
C ILE A 45 1.19 3.36 -0.20
N SER A 46 0.36 2.33 -0.29
CA SER A 46 -1.09 2.46 -0.27
C SER A 46 -1.63 2.88 1.11
N ALA A 47 -2.85 3.40 1.12
CA ALA A 47 -3.60 3.68 2.34
C ALA A 47 -3.55 2.51 3.37
N ASN A 48 -3.54 2.90 4.65
CA ASN A 48 -3.56 1.96 5.77
C ASN A 48 -4.91 1.20 5.76
N PRO A 49 -4.92 -0.13 5.56
CA PRO A 49 -6.16 -0.88 5.37
C PRO A 49 -6.82 -1.29 6.69
N TYR A 50 -6.13 -1.09 7.81
CA TYR A 50 -6.63 -1.46 9.13
C TYR A 50 -7.60 -0.40 9.67
N PRO A 51 -8.53 -0.76 10.56
CA PRO A 51 -9.44 0.20 11.18
C PRO A 51 -8.68 1.30 11.94
N PRO A 52 -9.01 2.60 11.76
CA PRO A 52 -8.38 3.68 12.50
C PRO A 52 -8.41 3.46 14.02
N GLY A 53 -7.29 3.68 14.69
CA GLY A 53 -7.15 3.48 16.14
C GLY A 53 -6.89 2.04 16.59
N SER A 54 -6.98 1.04 15.70
CA SER A 54 -6.57 -0.33 16.02
C SER A 54 -5.06 -0.45 16.24
N PRO A 55 -4.57 -1.41 17.06
CA PRO A 55 -3.14 -1.69 17.18
C PRO A 55 -2.46 -1.98 15.84
N GLU A 56 -3.15 -2.68 14.94
CA GLU A 56 -2.70 -3.01 13.58
C GLU A 56 -2.53 -1.73 12.75
N PHE A 57 -3.52 -0.83 12.82
CA PHE A 57 -3.43 0.49 12.19
C PHE A 57 -2.24 1.26 12.72
N CYS A 58 -2.04 1.29 14.04
CA CYS A 58 -0.91 2.01 14.63
C CYS A 58 0.44 1.42 14.24
N ARG A 59 0.56 0.09 14.15
CA ARG A 59 1.80 -0.56 13.65
C ARG A 59 2.08 -0.19 12.20
N GLN A 60 1.07 -0.24 11.34
CA GLN A 60 1.22 0.12 9.94
C GLN A 60 1.48 1.62 9.74
N TYR A 61 0.86 2.47 10.55
CA TYR A 61 1.11 3.91 10.60
C TYR A 61 2.54 4.20 11.03
N ALA A 62 3.06 3.50 12.04
CA ALA A 62 4.44 3.65 12.51
C ALA A 62 5.47 3.26 11.45
N ARG A 63 5.22 2.17 10.70
CA ARG A 63 6.09 1.74 9.60
C ARG A 63 6.13 2.76 8.47
N GLN A 64 4.96 3.24 8.02
CA GLN A 64 4.87 4.29 7.01
C GLN A 64 5.53 5.59 7.50
N SER A 65 5.29 5.99 8.75
CA SER A 65 5.93 7.18 9.34
C SER A 65 7.46 7.08 9.32
N ALA A 66 8.01 5.93 9.74
CA ALA A 66 9.45 5.69 9.71
C ALA A 66 9.97 5.71 8.27
N ALA A 67 9.29 5.06 7.34
CA ALA A 67 9.73 4.99 5.96
C ALA A 67 9.70 6.36 5.27
N ASN A 68 8.64 7.15 5.45
CA ASN A 68 8.56 8.54 4.98
C ASN A 68 9.68 9.41 5.58
N GLN A 69 9.97 9.23 6.87
CA GLN A 69 11.01 9.98 7.55
C GLN A 69 12.40 9.62 7.03
N TYR A 70 12.66 8.33 6.76
CA TYR A 70 13.91 7.89 6.15
C TYR A 70 14.12 8.55 4.78
N GLU A 71 13.13 8.47 3.88
CA GLU A 71 13.20 9.11 2.57
C GLU A 71 13.47 10.62 2.71
N THR A 72 12.74 11.30 3.59
CA THR A 72 12.93 12.74 3.84
C THR A 72 14.35 13.09 4.30
N ILE A 73 14.97 12.26 5.15
CA ILE A 73 16.32 12.51 5.67
C ILE A 73 17.38 12.17 4.62
N VAL A 74 17.17 11.12 3.83
CA VAL A 74 18.10 10.71 2.78
C VAL A 74 18.08 11.70 1.62
N ASP A 75 16.90 12.13 1.15
CA ASP A 75 16.74 13.13 0.09
C ASP A 75 17.42 14.47 0.42
N ARG A 76 17.54 14.81 1.70
CA ARG A 76 18.04 16.11 2.17
C ARG A 76 19.49 16.12 2.64
N GLY A 77 20.21 14.99 2.66
CA GLY A 77 21.51 14.93 3.34
C GLY A 77 22.54 14.02 2.69
N GLU A 78 23.80 14.24 3.04
CA GLU A 78 24.99 13.58 2.49
C GLU A 78 24.87 12.04 2.40
N ASP A 79 25.31 11.50 1.26
CA ASP A 79 25.25 10.09 0.86
C ASP A 79 26.42 9.23 1.40
N GLY A 80 26.96 9.58 2.57
CA GLY A 80 28.02 8.79 3.20
C GLY A 80 27.54 7.41 3.66
N PHE A 81 28.30 6.34 3.38
CA PHE A 81 27.97 4.96 3.74
C PHE A 81 27.63 4.79 5.24
N GLY A 82 28.37 5.46 6.13
CA GLY A 82 28.12 5.44 7.58
C GLY A 82 26.86 6.20 8.02
N MET A 83 26.39 7.17 7.24
CA MET A 83 25.25 8.00 7.61
C MET A 83 23.92 7.29 7.37
N ARG A 84 23.84 6.37 6.39
CA ARG A 84 22.58 5.66 6.07
C ARG A 84 22.05 4.83 7.24
N ALA A 85 22.93 4.10 7.93
CA ALA A 85 22.55 3.33 9.12
C ALA A 85 22.04 4.22 10.27
N LEU A 86 22.66 5.38 10.46
CA LEU A 86 22.21 6.35 11.48
C LEU A 86 20.84 6.96 11.12
N LYS A 87 20.65 7.33 9.84
CA LYS A 87 19.38 7.84 9.31
C LYS A 87 18.26 6.79 9.46
N GLU A 88 18.54 5.53 9.15
CA GLU A 88 17.61 4.42 9.37
C GLU A 88 17.24 4.27 10.85
N HIS A 89 18.23 4.22 11.74
CA HIS A 89 17.97 4.07 13.18
C HIS A 89 17.15 5.25 13.72
N GLN A 90 17.43 6.48 13.26
CA GLN A 90 16.63 7.65 13.60
C GLN A 90 15.19 7.50 13.11
N ALA A 91 14.98 7.15 11.85
CA ALA A 91 13.66 6.93 11.27
C ALA A 91 12.85 5.88 12.03
N ARG A 92 13.47 4.76 12.44
CA ARG A 92 12.81 3.72 13.28
C ARG A 92 12.39 4.25 14.64
N ARG A 93 13.23 5.04 15.30
CA ARG A 93 12.87 5.69 16.58
C ARG A 93 11.71 6.65 16.42
N ASP A 94 11.65 7.35 15.30
CA ASP A 94 10.59 8.33 15.00
C ASP A 94 9.26 7.60 14.74
N GLY A 95 9.30 6.50 13.99
CA GLY A 95 8.16 5.58 13.84
C GLY A 95 7.67 5.01 15.17
N ALA A 96 8.58 4.61 16.08
CA ALA A 96 8.21 4.15 17.41
C ALA A 96 7.51 5.24 18.25
N ARG A 97 7.92 6.50 18.11
CA ARG A 97 7.21 7.63 18.73
C ARG A 97 5.82 7.83 18.11
N ALA A 98 5.70 7.69 16.80
CA ALA A 98 4.42 7.74 16.09
C ALA A 98 3.47 6.62 16.54
N TYR A 99 3.98 5.39 16.74
CA TYR A 99 3.20 4.29 17.30
C TYR A 99 2.59 4.63 18.65
N ARG A 100 3.42 5.14 19.58
CA ARG A 100 2.96 5.54 20.93
C ARG A 100 1.88 6.61 20.87
N ARG A 101 2.09 7.67 20.08
CA ARG A 101 1.05 8.69 19.88
C ARG A 101 -0.23 8.10 19.30
N CYS A 102 -0.12 7.16 18.36
CA CYS A 102 -1.28 6.50 17.76
C CYS A 102 -2.10 5.72 18.77
N ILE A 103 -1.45 4.84 19.55
CA ILE A 103 -2.17 3.98 20.50
C ILE A 103 -2.78 4.78 21.65
N GLU A 104 -2.23 5.97 21.94
CA GLU A 104 -2.75 6.91 22.94
C GLU A 104 -3.81 7.87 22.36
N GLY A 105 -4.18 7.76 21.08
CA GLY A 105 -5.17 8.64 20.45
C GLY A 105 -4.69 10.08 20.25
N ARG A 106 -3.37 10.29 20.14
CA ARG A 106 -2.71 11.61 20.00
C ARG A 106 -2.13 11.84 18.60
N LEU A 107 -2.79 11.31 17.56
CA LEU A 107 -2.47 11.64 16.17
C LEU A 107 -3.05 13.03 15.86
N ARG A 108 -2.22 14.05 16.04
CA ARG A 108 -2.54 15.45 15.73
C ARG A 108 -1.32 16.07 15.08
#